data_AF-A0A0F8XB53-F1
#
_entry.id   AF-A0A0F8XB53-F1
#
_cell.length_a   1.000
_cell.length_b   1.000
_cell.length_c   1.000
_cell.angle_alpha   90.00
_cell.angle_beta   90.00
_cell.angle_gamma   90.00
#
_symmetry.space_group_name_H-M   'P 1'
#
loop_
_entity.id
_entity.type
_entity.pdbx_description
1 polymer ?
#
loop_
_entity_poly.entity_id
_entity_poly.type
_entity_poly.pdbx_seq_one_letter_code
_entity_poly.pdbx_strand_id
1 'polypeptide(L)'
;GKKNSALAKIWYHHGVGSGQTAGSPLNRLEHIAKTFYADIYLMAHQHRKVSTKIPFIDYEAGPKGAITSTSRNRILACTGGFLRGYDLGTKNPLGHPAAGYVEKAMLTPTALGGVMLSIRPRMRNGRILVDVDISL
;
A
#
# COMPACT_ATOMS: atom_id res chain seq x y z
N GLY A 1 -30.27 -19.49 3.25
CA GLY A 1 -29.82 -18.52 4.27
C GLY A 1 -28.84 -17.55 3.64
N LYS A 2 -28.93 -16.24 3.93
CA LYS A 2 -27.90 -15.27 3.49
C LYS A 2 -26.57 -15.68 4.13
N LYS A 3 -25.54 -15.95 3.32
CA LYS A 3 -24.19 -16.17 3.83
C LYS A 3 -23.73 -14.88 4.50
N ASN A 4 -23.40 -14.95 5.79
CA ASN A 4 -22.64 -13.88 6.43
C ASN A 4 -21.26 -13.85 5.76
N SER A 5 -20.96 -12.77 5.05
CA SER A 5 -19.68 -12.56 4.38
C SER A 5 -19.22 -11.14 4.63
N ALA A 6 -17.90 -10.95 4.75
CA ALA A 6 -17.28 -9.65 4.82
C ALA A 6 -16.35 -9.47 3.62
N LEU A 7 -16.17 -8.23 3.16
CA LEU A 7 -15.38 -7.89 1.99
C LEU A 7 -14.20 -7.01 2.39
N ALA A 8 -13.02 -7.34 1.88
CA ALA A 8 -11.88 -6.44 1.85
C ALA A 8 -11.67 -5.95 0.42
N LYS A 9 -11.72 -4.63 0.22
CA LYS A 9 -11.50 -3.98 -1.07
C LYS A 9 -10.06 -3.48 -1.14
N ILE A 10 -9.38 -3.84 -2.22
CA ILE A 10 -8.02 -3.38 -2.50
C ILE A 10 -8.09 -2.52 -3.76
N TRP A 11 -7.66 -1.26 -3.64
CA TRP A 11 -7.37 -0.41 -4.78
C TRP A 11 -5.87 -0.48 -5.06
N TYR A 12 -5.49 -0.67 -6.32
CA TYR A 12 -4.08 -0.75 -6.71
C TYR A 12 -3.84 -0.07 -8.05
N HIS A 13 -2.66 0.52 -8.19
CA HIS A 13 -2.19 1.11 -9.45
C HIS A 13 -0.67 1.04 -9.48
N HIS A 14 -0.05 0.87 -10.66
CA HIS A 14 1.42 0.87 -10.74
C HIS A 14 2.00 2.18 -10.20
N GLY A 15 1.36 3.30 -10.52
CA GLY A 15 1.85 4.65 -10.25
C GLY A 15 2.20 5.34 -11.56
N VAL A 16 2.36 6.65 -11.53
CA VAL A 16 2.75 7.47 -12.69
C VAL A 16 3.37 8.78 -12.21
N GLY A 17 4.21 9.45 -12.99
CA GLY A 17 4.78 10.76 -12.62
C GLY A 17 6.03 10.66 -11.75
N SER A 18 6.43 11.75 -11.11
CA SER A 18 7.69 11.83 -10.37
C SER A 18 7.47 11.99 -8.86
N GLY A 19 8.50 11.68 -8.08
CA GLY A 19 8.47 11.79 -6.63
C GLY A 19 9.65 11.08 -6.00
N GLN A 20 10.46 11.82 -5.25
CA GLN A 20 11.72 11.32 -4.68
C GLN A 20 11.72 11.29 -3.16
N THR A 21 10.67 11.79 -2.50
CA THR A 21 10.57 11.77 -1.04
C THR A 21 9.79 10.56 -0.56
N ALA A 22 10.03 10.13 0.67
CA ALA A 22 9.29 9.02 1.30
C ALA A 22 7.78 9.29 1.45
N GLY A 23 7.37 10.57 1.55
CA GLY A 23 5.97 10.97 1.64
C GLY A 23 5.24 11.05 0.29
N SER A 24 5.97 11.18 -0.83
CA SER A 24 5.37 11.30 -2.16
C SER A 24 4.35 10.20 -2.52
N PRO A 25 4.60 8.91 -2.26
CA PRO A 25 3.64 7.89 -2.61
C PRO A 25 2.42 7.91 -1.69
N LEU A 26 2.62 8.21 -0.41
CA LEU A 26 1.53 8.29 0.57
C LEU A 26 0.59 9.45 0.26
N ASN A 27 1.12 10.63 -0.03
CA ASN A 27 0.30 11.81 -0.38
C ASN A 27 -0.62 11.51 -1.59
N ARG A 28 -0.09 10.82 -2.61
CA ARG A 28 -0.92 10.45 -3.77
C ARG A 28 -2.01 9.44 -3.39
N LEU A 29 -1.67 8.42 -2.60
CA LEU A 29 -2.64 7.44 -2.14
C LEU A 29 -3.71 8.08 -1.25
N GLU A 30 -3.37 9.08 -0.44
CA GLU A 30 -4.34 9.88 0.33
C GLU A 30 -5.34 10.60 -0.57
N HIS A 31 -4.87 11.19 -1.68
CA HIS A 31 -5.77 11.80 -2.67
C HIS A 31 -6.72 10.78 -3.30
N ILE A 32 -6.21 9.62 -3.71
CA ILE A 32 -7.04 8.53 -4.26
C ILE A 32 -8.06 8.01 -3.24
N ALA A 33 -7.69 7.92 -1.97
CA ALA A 33 -8.55 7.46 -0.89
C ALA A 33 -9.76 8.38 -0.62
N LYS A 34 -9.72 9.63 -1.10
CA LYS A 34 -10.85 10.56 -1.10
C LYS A 34 -11.86 10.28 -2.22
N THR A 35 -11.44 9.59 -3.29
CA THR A 35 -12.27 9.32 -4.48
C THR A 35 -12.83 7.90 -4.47
N PHE A 36 -11.98 6.91 -4.27
CA PHE A 36 -12.37 5.50 -4.27
C PHE A 36 -12.46 4.97 -2.85
N TYR A 37 -13.50 4.20 -2.56
CA TYR A 37 -13.65 3.50 -1.28
C TYR A 37 -12.95 2.14 -1.32
N ALA A 38 -11.89 1.98 -0.54
CA ALA A 38 -11.18 0.72 -0.34
C ALA A 38 -10.61 0.62 1.09
N ASP A 39 -10.26 -0.59 1.51
CA ASP A 39 -9.63 -0.87 2.80
C ASP A 39 -8.10 -0.77 2.71
N ILE A 40 -7.56 -1.07 1.53
CA ILE A 40 -6.13 -1.09 1.24
C ILE A 40 -5.90 -0.38 -0.10
N TYR A 41 -4.93 0.54 -0.13
CA TYR A 41 -4.52 1.29 -1.31
C TYR A 41 -3.03 1.05 -1.56
N LEU A 42 -2.72 0.54 -2.74
CA LEU A 42 -1.38 0.13 -3.12
C LEU A 42 -0.87 0.91 -4.33
N MET A 43 0.38 1.34 -4.27
CA MET A 43 1.09 1.92 -5.42
C MET A 43 2.52 1.39 -5.51
N ALA A 44 3.06 1.25 -6.72
CA ALA A 44 4.46 0.95 -6.95
C ALA A 44 5.20 2.21 -7.48
N HIS A 45 5.96 2.06 -8.57
CA HIS A 45 6.59 3.11 -9.39
C HIS A 45 7.73 3.89 -8.73
N GLN A 46 7.63 4.26 -7.46
CA GLN A 46 8.63 5.08 -6.78
C GLN A 46 9.74 4.26 -6.11
N HIS A 47 9.73 2.94 -6.30
CA HIS A 47 10.71 1.96 -5.80
C HIS A 47 11.01 2.08 -4.31
N ARG A 48 10.03 2.54 -3.52
CA ARG A 48 10.14 2.73 -2.07
C ARG A 48 9.19 1.80 -1.35
N LYS A 49 9.64 1.31 -0.20
CA LYS A 49 8.83 0.51 0.68
C LYS A 49 8.39 1.38 1.86
N VAL A 50 7.13 1.80 1.86
CA VAL A 50 6.58 2.68 2.89
C VAL A 50 5.08 2.43 3.05
N SER A 51 4.57 2.51 4.26
CA SER A 51 3.14 2.41 4.53
C SER A 51 2.68 3.33 5.65
N THR A 52 1.39 3.67 5.64
CA THR A 52 0.72 4.28 6.78
C THR A 52 -0.67 3.68 6.97
N LYS A 53 -1.21 3.84 8.19
CA LYS A 53 -2.57 3.49 8.56
C LYS A 53 -3.35 4.77 8.79
N ILE A 54 -4.51 4.89 8.15
CA ILE A 54 -5.44 6.00 8.34
C ILE A 54 -6.64 5.49 9.13
N PRO A 55 -6.86 5.96 10.37
CA PRO A 55 -8.08 5.67 11.10
C PRO A 55 -9.30 6.12 10.30
N PHE A 56 -10.29 5.25 10.17
CA PHE A 56 -11.50 5.50 9.40
C PHE A 56 -12.72 5.05 10.20
N ILE A 57 -13.71 5.93 10.27
CA ILE A 57 -15.01 5.63 10.87
C ILE A 57 -15.97 5.32 9.73
N ASP A 58 -16.49 4.11 9.71
CA ASP A 58 -17.54 3.69 8.81
C ASP A 58 -18.87 3.61 9.56
N TYR A 59 -19.99 3.73 8.83
CA TYR A 59 -21.31 3.61 9.42
C TYR A 59 -22.26 2.87 8.49
N GLU A 60 -23.14 2.09 9.09
CA GLU A 60 -24.17 1.34 8.38
C GLU A 60 -25.52 1.60 9.04
N ALA A 61 -26.55 1.82 8.22
CA ALA A 61 -27.93 1.81 8.67
C ALA A 61 -28.43 0.36 8.74
N GLY A 62 -28.76 -0.08 9.94
CA GLY A 62 -29.37 -1.38 10.19
C GLY A 62 -30.88 -1.40 9.88
N PRO A 63 -31.51 -2.58 10.01
CA PRO A 63 -32.96 -2.70 9.93
C PRO A 63 -33.63 -1.75 10.92
N LYS A 64 -34.67 -1.04 10.49
CA LYS A 64 -35.41 -0.02 11.27
C LYS A 64 -34.64 1.28 11.54
N GLY A 65 -33.56 1.56 10.81
CA GLY A 65 -32.88 2.86 10.87
C GLY A 65 -31.87 3.02 12.00
N ALA A 66 -31.57 1.96 12.76
CA ALA A 66 -30.53 1.99 13.78
C ALA A 66 -29.15 2.18 13.11
N ILE A 67 -28.41 3.23 13.48
CA ILE A 67 -27.08 3.49 12.95
C ILE A 67 -26.04 2.74 13.80
N THR A 68 -25.19 1.96 13.14
CA THR A 68 -24.02 1.34 13.77
C THR A 68 -22.76 1.90 13.14
N SER A 69 -21.85 2.45 13.94
CA SER A 69 -20.53 2.86 13.49
C SER A 69 -19.48 1.79 13.81
N THR A 70 -18.47 1.69 12.94
CA THR A 70 -17.29 0.86 13.16
C THR A 70 -16.04 1.68 12.90
N SER A 71 -15.04 1.52 13.74
CA SER A 71 -13.72 2.12 13.51
C SER A 71 -12.78 1.05 12.98
N ARG A 72 -12.09 1.37 11.89
CA ARG A 72 -11.07 0.51 11.28
C ARG A 72 -9.98 1.32 10.61
N ASN A 73 -8.81 0.75 10.44
CA ASN A 73 -7.73 1.39 9.70
C ASN A 73 -7.87 1.09 8.21
N ARG A 74 -7.67 2.12 7.37
CA ARG A 74 -7.32 1.96 5.96
C ARG A 74 -5.81 1.94 5.82
N ILE A 75 -5.30 1.17 4.88
CA ILE A 75 -3.85 1.04 4.64
C ILE A 75 -3.50 1.77 3.36
N LEU A 76 -2.48 2.63 3.40
CA LEU A 76 -1.82 3.16 2.21
C LEU A 76 -0.41 2.61 2.15
N ALA A 77 0.03 2.05 1.03
CA ALA A 77 1.38 1.54 0.90
C ALA A 77 1.99 1.73 -0.49
N CYS A 78 3.25 2.18 -0.50
CA CYS A 78 4.15 1.96 -1.62
C CYS A 78 4.79 0.58 -1.47
N THR A 79 4.61 -0.28 -2.47
CA THR A 79 4.87 -1.73 -2.33
C THR A 79 6.35 -2.12 -2.36
N GLY A 80 7.27 -1.17 -2.56
CA GLY A 80 8.69 -1.47 -2.67
C GLY A 80 9.14 -1.78 -4.09
N GLY A 81 10.20 -2.56 -4.20
CA GLY A 81 10.83 -2.92 -5.46
C GLY A 81 12.00 -3.88 -5.27
N PHE A 82 12.45 -4.46 -6.37
CA PHE A 82 13.59 -5.39 -6.41
C PHE A 82 14.75 -4.81 -7.21
N LEU A 83 14.79 -3.48 -7.34
CA LEU A 83 15.83 -2.77 -8.06
C LEU A 83 17.01 -2.51 -7.14
N ARG A 84 17.97 -3.42 -7.20
CA ARG A 84 19.27 -3.25 -6.57
C ARG A 84 20.02 -2.08 -7.21
N GLY A 85 20.80 -1.36 -6.42
CA GLY A 85 21.61 -0.24 -6.87
C GLY A 85 22.86 -0.11 -6.01
N TYR A 86 23.84 0.65 -6.54
CA TYR A 86 25.15 0.86 -5.94
C TYR A 86 25.94 -0.43 -5.78
N ASP A 87 25.88 -1.29 -6.80
CA ASP A 87 26.61 -2.55 -6.78
C ASP A 87 28.09 -2.34 -7.09
N LEU A 88 28.94 -2.78 -6.18
CA LEU A 88 30.39 -2.65 -6.34
C LEU A 88 30.92 -3.61 -7.41
N GLY A 89 31.86 -3.11 -8.21
CA GLY A 89 32.59 -3.93 -9.18
C GLY A 89 31.82 -4.25 -10.46
N THR A 90 30.66 -3.63 -10.68
CA THR A 90 29.93 -3.74 -11.94
C THR A 90 30.75 -3.17 -13.10
N LYS A 91 30.86 -3.94 -14.19
CA LYS A 91 31.57 -3.55 -15.41
C LYS A 91 30.69 -3.75 -16.64
N ASN A 92 30.86 -2.90 -17.65
CA ASN A 92 30.22 -3.07 -18.95
C ASN A 92 31.02 -4.07 -19.81
N PRO A 93 30.55 -4.45 -21.02
CA PRO A 93 31.28 -5.37 -21.90
C PRO A 93 32.68 -4.88 -22.33
N LEU A 94 32.98 -3.59 -22.16
CA LEU A 94 34.29 -2.98 -22.44
C LEU A 94 35.19 -2.94 -21.19
N GLY A 95 34.74 -3.48 -20.06
CA GLY A 95 35.50 -3.53 -18.80
C GLY A 95 35.48 -2.23 -17.97
N HIS A 96 34.77 -1.20 -18.42
CA HIS A 96 34.63 0.06 -17.67
C HIS A 96 33.60 -0.06 -16.55
N PRO A 97 33.73 0.71 -15.45
CA PRO A 97 32.72 0.79 -14.40
C PRO A 97 31.33 1.03 -15.00
N ALA A 98 30.36 0.21 -14.61
CA ALA A 98 29.00 0.28 -15.11
C ALA A 98 28.03 0.60 -13.98
N ALA A 99 27.35 1.72 -14.07
CA ALA A 99 26.31 2.07 -13.13
C ALA A 99 24.98 1.38 -13.43
N GLY A 100 24.30 0.89 -12.39
CA GLY A 100 22.92 0.40 -12.47
C GLY A 100 21.92 1.54 -12.72
N TYR A 101 20.64 1.20 -12.97
CA TYR A 101 19.58 2.21 -13.18
C TYR A 101 19.48 3.21 -12.01
N VAL A 102 19.49 2.69 -10.77
CA VAL A 102 19.40 3.47 -9.54
C VAL A 102 20.52 4.52 -9.47
N GLU A 103 21.76 4.11 -9.74
CA GLU A 103 22.93 4.99 -9.74
C GLU A 103 22.88 6.03 -10.88
N LYS A 104 22.56 5.58 -12.10
CA LYS A 104 22.46 6.46 -13.28
C LYS A 104 21.39 7.54 -13.12
N ALA A 105 20.32 7.21 -12.41
CA ALA A 105 19.22 8.13 -12.13
C ALA A 105 19.40 8.91 -10.81
N MET A 106 20.56 8.79 -10.15
CA MET A 106 20.86 9.40 -8.84
C MET A 106 19.78 9.13 -7.78
N LEU A 107 19.18 7.94 -7.81
CA LEU A 107 18.15 7.55 -6.86
C LEU A 107 18.80 7.02 -5.59
N THR A 108 18.21 7.30 -4.44
CA THR A 108 18.63 6.67 -3.19
C THR A 108 18.41 5.15 -3.26
N PRO A 109 19.37 4.32 -2.80
CA PRO A 109 19.10 2.90 -2.61
C PRO A 109 17.91 2.71 -1.65
N THR A 110 17.06 1.73 -1.92
CA THR A 110 15.87 1.44 -1.10
C THR A 110 15.89 0.01 -0.59
N ALA A 111 15.20 -0.23 0.53
CA ALA A 111 15.01 -1.57 1.04
C ALA A 111 14.29 -2.44 0.00
N LEU A 112 14.93 -3.55 -0.37
CA LEU A 112 14.39 -4.48 -1.36
C LEU A 112 13.17 -5.24 -0.81
N GLY A 113 12.34 -5.71 -1.74
CA GLY A 113 11.21 -6.58 -1.44
C GLY A 113 9.86 -5.89 -1.50
N GLY A 114 8.85 -6.68 -1.12
CA GLY A 114 7.44 -6.26 -1.07
C GLY A 114 6.98 -5.84 0.33
N VAL A 115 5.70 -5.48 0.43
CA VAL A 115 4.97 -5.34 1.70
C VAL A 115 4.14 -6.60 1.96
N MET A 116 3.90 -6.92 3.23
CA MET A 116 3.06 -8.04 3.65
C MET A 116 1.75 -7.54 4.23
N LEU A 117 0.64 -7.92 3.60
CA LEU A 117 -0.73 -7.58 4.03
C LEU A 117 -1.33 -8.74 4.80
N SER A 118 -1.92 -8.46 5.96
CA SER A 118 -2.70 -9.44 6.74
C SER A 118 -4.18 -9.07 6.70
N ILE A 119 -5.01 -9.95 6.15
CA ILE A 119 -6.46 -9.76 6.03
C ILE A 119 -7.15 -10.83 6.86
N ARG A 120 -7.88 -10.43 7.91
CA ARG A 120 -8.43 -11.35 8.91
C ARG A 120 -9.92 -11.12 9.11
N PRO A 121 -10.79 -12.13 8.90
CA PRO A 121 -12.18 -12.02 9.29
C PRO A 121 -12.31 -12.01 10.82
N ARG A 122 -13.18 -11.17 11.37
CA ARG A 122 -13.53 -11.15 12.80
C ARG A 122 -15.04 -11.15 12.99
N MET A 123 -15.52 -11.96 13.93
CA MET A 123 -16.91 -11.88 14.36
C MET A 123 -17.07 -10.83 15.46
N ARG A 124 -18.02 -9.92 15.31
CA ARG A 124 -18.41 -8.92 16.32
C ARG A 124 -19.91 -8.74 16.31
N ASN A 125 -20.57 -8.96 17.45
CA ASN A 125 -22.02 -8.81 17.62
C ASN A 125 -22.83 -9.56 16.54
N GLY A 126 -22.41 -10.80 16.20
CA GLY A 126 -23.07 -11.63 15.18
C GLY A 126 -22.81 -11.20 13.72
N ARG A 127 -21.97 -10.19 13.48
CA ARG A 127 -21.54 -9.77 12.13
C ARG A 127 -20.09 -10.20 11.87
N ILE A 128 -19.77 -10.50 10.61
CA ILE A 128 -18.38 -10.70 10.17
C ILE A 128 -17.86 -9.36 9.67
N LEU A 129 -16.74 -8.92 10.23
CA LEU A 129 -15.95 -7.76 9.82
C LEU A 129 -14.62 -8.24 9.25
N VAL A 130 -13.89 -7.34 8.56
CA VAL A 130 -12.51 -7.61 8.14
C VAL A 130 -11.57 -6.64 8.82
N ASP A 131 -10.57 -7.17 9.51
CA ASP A 131 -9.38 -6.43 9.90
C ASP A 131 -8.34 -6.50 8.80
N VAL A 132 -7.71 -5.37 8.52
CA VAL A 132 -6.56 -5.27 7.63
C VAL A 132 -5.35 -4.74 8.39
N ASP A 133 -4.18 -5.31 8.11
CA ASP A 133 -2.90 -4.91 8.70
C ASP A 133 -1.76 -5.02 7.70
N ILE A 134 -0.63 -4.36 7.97
CA ILE A 134 0.55 -4.30 7.09
C ILE A 134 1.86 -4.39 7.88
N SER A 135 2.84 -5.07 7.28
CA SER A 135 4.26 -5.04 7.67
C SER A 135 5.15 -4.82 6.44
N LEU A 136 6.31 -4.20 6.66
CA LEU A 136 7.29 -3.83 5.62
C LEU A 136 8.49 -4.80 5.60
#